data_AF-A0A8H6V894-F1
#
_entry.id   AF-A0A8H6V894-F1
#
_cell.length_a   1.000
_cell.length_b   1.000
_cell.length_c   1.000
_cell.angle_alpha   90.00
_cell.angle_beta   90.00
_cell.angle_gamma   90.00
#
_symmetry.space_group_name_H-M   'P 1'
#
loop_
_entity.id
_entity.type
_entity.pdbx_description
1 polymer ?
#
loop_
_entity_poly.entity_id
_entity_poly.type
_entity_poly.pdbx_seq_one_letter_code
_entity_poly.pdbx_strand_id
1 'polypeptide(L)'
;MPTQSSETGLSFQSDDSGIAGIDTLVGAKYLSGCDGAHSWVRKQLGFRLEGEGSECHWGVVDILPVTNFPDIRKRTIVKSKFGTLMTIPRERRLVRVHVELSRETLASYKKEENPAIIIIRVAEIMQPYAMKAKRVEWHTTYKVGQTVCPKFAHCNRIFLAGDAIHTHSPKAGQGMNVSIQDTYNLGWKLASVIHGVSPQAFCRHINKSDFR
;
A
#
# COMPACT_ATOMS: atom_id res chain seq x y z
N MET A 1 31.78 -44.92 27.74
CA MET A 1 30.73 -44.03 27.19
C MET A 1 30.02 -43.41 28.38
N PRO A 2 29.95 -42.07 28.50
CA PRO A 2 29.15 -41.24 27.59
C PRO A 2 29.92 -40.06 26.96
N THR A 3 29.28 -39.51 25.94
CA THR A 3 29.62 -38.45 24.99
C THR A 3 29.83 -37.07 25.62
N GLN A 4 30.95 -36.42 25.29
CA GLN A 4 31.11 -34.97 25.41
C GLN A 4 30.29 -34.28 24.32
N SER A 5 29.23 -33.59 24.71
CA SER A 5 28.51 -32.65 23.84
C SER A 5 29.34 -31.38 23.71
N SER A 6 29.88 -31.13 22.52
CA SER A 6 30.55 -29.88 22.17
C SER A 6 29.55 -28.73 22.16
N GLU A 7 29.67 -27.81 23.12
CA GLU A 7 29.03 -26.50 23.06
C GLU A 7 29.67 -25.68 21.94
N THR A 8 29.01 -25.62 20.78
CA THR A 8 29.29 -24.59 19.78
C THR A 8 28.67 -23.29 20.25
N GLY A 9 29.44 -22.54 21.06
CA GLY A 9 29.15 -21.16 21.40
C GLY A 9 29.20 -20.28 20.15
N LEU A 10 28.07 -20.14 19.46
CA LEU A 10 27.87 -19.09 18.47
C LEU A 10 27.73 -17.77 19.24
N SER A 11 28.81 -16.98 19.24
CA SER A 11 28.75 -15.59 19.66
C SER A 11 27.96 -14.80 18.60
N PHE A 12 26.84 -14.21 19.02
CA PHE A 12 26.01 -13.36 18.17
C PHE A 12 26.42 -11.91 18.41
N GLN A 13 27.21 -11.34 17.50
CA GLN A 13 27.40 -9.89 17.45
C GLN A 13 26.31 -9.31 16.55
N SER A 14 25.34 -8.60 17.15
CA SER A 14 24.50 -7.66 16.41
C SER A 14 25.30 -6.37 16.28
N ASP A 15 25.69 -6.00 15.07
CA ASP A 15 26.08 -4.64 14.82
C ASP A 15 24.80 -3.81 14.69
N ASP A 16 24.56 -2.89 15.62
CA ASP A 16 23.44 -1.93 15.57
C ASP A 16 23.61 -0.90 14.41
N SER A 17 24.39 -1.25 13.38
CA SER A 17 24.67 -0.45 12.20
C SER A 17 23.45 -0.30 11.28
N GLY A 18 22.46 -1.18 11.43
CA GLY A 18 21.27 -1.23 10.57
C GLY A 18 21.54 -1.67 9.13
N ILE A 19 22.76 -2.13 8.81
CA ILE A 19 23.15 -2.60 7.49
C ILE A 19 23.38 -4.11 7.57
N ALA A 20 22.32 -4.88 7.31
CA ALA A 20 22.45 -6.32 7.10
C ALA A 20 23.08 -6.55 5.72
N GLY A 21 24.29 -7.13 5.69
CA GLY A 21 24.85 -7.74 4.48
C GLY A 21 24.02 -8.95 4.01
N ILE A 22 24.34 -9.47 2.82
CA ILE A 22 23.76 -10.73 2.33
C ILE A 22 24.02 -11.83 3.39
N ASP A 23 22.98 -12.59 3.73
CA ASP A 23 22.97 -13.67 4.74
C ASP A 23 23.22 -13.26 6.21
N THR A 24 22.94 -12.00 6.57
CA THR A 24 23.03 -11.57 7.97
C THR A 24 21.92 -12.19 8.82
N LEU A 25 22.30 -12.85 9.92
CA LEU A 25 21.36 -13.33 10.93
C LEU A 25 21.14 -12.26 12.00
N VAL A 26 19.90 -11.79 12.13
CA VAL A 26 19.52 -10.79 13.15
C VAL A 26 18.65 -11.43 14.23
N GLY A 27 19.14 -11.43 15.47
CA GLY A 27 18.35 -11.81 16.64
C GLY A 27 17.49 -10.64 17.13
N ALA A 28 16.16 -10.80 17.14
CA ALA A 28 15.24 -9.74 17.55
C ALA A 28 14.19 -10.24 18.56
N LYS A 29 13.86 -9.41 19.56
CA LYS A 29 12.77 -9.69 20.51
C LYS A 29 11.38 -9.53 19.88
N TYR A 30 11.28 -8.70 18.84
CA TYR A 30 10.05 -8.36 18.13
C TYR A 30 10.35 -8.11 16.65
N LEU A 31 9.37 -8.37 15.79
CA LEU A 31 9.42 -8.10 14.34
C LEU A 31 8.12 -7.39 13.91
N SER A 32 8.23 -6.34 13.11
CA SER A 32 7.07 -5.68 12.48
C SER A 32 7.18 -5.76 10.96
N GLY A 33 6.31 -6.54 10.32
CA GLY A 33 6.20 -6.68 8.88
C GLY A 33 5.36 -5.54 8.29
N CYS A 34 6.05 -4.53 7.73
CA CYS A 34 5.48 -3.41 6.99
C CYS A 34 5.83 -3.50 5.49
N ASP A 35 5.89 -4.72 4.96
CA ASP A 35 6.45 -5.08 3.65
C ASP A 35 5.41 -5.16 2.51
N GLY A 36 4.28 -4.45 2.68
CA GLY A 36 3.32 -4.14 1.62
C GLY A 36 2.38 -5.29 1.19
N ALA A 37 1.63 -5.06 0.11
CA ALA A 37 0.55 -5.94 -0.34
C ALA A 37 1.00 -7.39 -0.60
N HIS A 38 2.25 -7.58 -1.04
CA HIS A 38 2.84 -8.90 -1.30
C HIS A 38 3.70 -9.45 -0.15
N SER A 39 3.54 -8.89 1.05
CA SER A 39 4.27 -9.19 2.29
C SER A 39 4.81 -10.62 2.35
N TRP A 40 6.14 -10.70 2.39
CA TRP A 40 6.88 -11.92 2.63
C TRP A 40 6.67 -12.40 4.06
N VAL A 41 6.71 -11.50 5.05
CA VAL A 41 6.52 -11.86 6.47
C VAL A 41 5.16 -12.51 6.68
N ARG A 42 4.09 -11.94 6.11
CA ARG A 42 2.74 -12.51 6.17
C ARG A 42 2.71 -13.93 5.62
N LYS A 43 3.35 -14.17 4.48
CA LYS A 43 3.39 -15.48 3.83
C LYS A 43 4.12 -16.51 4.68
N GLN A 44 5.25 -16.15 5.31
CA GLN A 44 5.98 -17.05 6.21
C GLN A 44 5.15 -17.44 7.44
N LEU A 45 4.29 -16.54 7.93
CA LEU A 45 3.35 -16.84 9.02
C LEU A 45 2.13 -17.68 8.58
N GLY A 46 1.99 -17.97 7.29
CA GLY A 46 0.84 -18.68 6.74
C GLY A 46 -0.46 -17.87 6.79
N PHE A 47 -0.38 -16.56 7.02
CA PHE A 47 -1.54 -15.68 7.12
C PHE A 47 -2.07 -15.34 5.72
N ARG A 48 -3.39 -15.38 5.56
CA ARG A 48 -4.05 -15.17 4.27
C ARG A 48 -4.87 -13.88 4.29
N LEU A 49 -4.85 -13.19 3.15
CA LEU A 49 -5.75 -12.08 2.89
C LEU A 49 -7.10 -12.64 2.43
N GLU A 50 -8.16 -12.17 3.05
CA GLU A 50 -9.55 -12.50 2.73
C GLU A 50 -10.21 -11.24 2.13
N GLY A 51 -11.02 -11.41 1.10
CA GLY A 51 -11.75 -10.32 0.48
C GLY A 51 -12.00 -10.53 -1.00
N GLU A 52 -12.73 -9.58 -1.58
CA GLU A 52 -13.14 -9.63 -2.98
C GLU A 52 -12.24 -8.74 -3.84
N GLY A 53 -11.68 -9.34 -4.89
CA GLY A 53 -11.09 -8.60 -6.00
C GLY A 53 -12.20 -8.21 -6.97
N SER A 54 -12.30 -6.93 -7.32
CA SER A 54 -13.10 -6.52 -8.47
C SER A 54 -12.26 -6.66 -9.73
N GLU A 55 -12.89 -7.04 -10.84
CA GLU A 55 -12.27 -7.00 -12.18
C GLU A 55 -12.14 -5.57 -12.72
N CYS A 56 -12.49 -4.55 -11.93
CA CYS A 56 -12.36 -3.15 -12.28
C CYS A 56 -10.91 -2.68 -12.15
N HIS A 57 -10.34 -2.22 -13.26
CA HIS A 57 -8.98 -1.69 -13.34
C HIS A 57 -8.99 -0.19 -13.55
N TRP A 58 -8.06 0.50 -12.89
CA TRP A 58 -7.93 1.95 -12.97
C TRP A 58 -6.52 2.32 -13.40
N GLY A 59 -6.44 3.28 -14.31
CA GLY A 59 -5.22 4.02 -14.61
C GLY A 59 -5.08 5.21 -13.68
N VAL A 60 -3.84 5.55 -13.34
CA VAL A 60 -3.49 6.79 -12.65
C VAL A 60 -2.45 7.52 -13.46
N VAL A 61 -2.66 8.82 -13.68
CA VAL A 61 -1.68 9.69 -14.33
C VAL A 61 -1.54 11.00 -13.56
N ASP A 62 -0.32 11.42 -13.26
CA ASP A 62 -0.03 12.76 -12.74
C ASP A 62 0.41 13.65 -13.91
N ILE A 63 -0.43 14.62 -14.25
CA ILE A 63 -0.24 15.44 -15.45
C ILE A 63 -0.26 16.93 -15.14
N LEU A 64 0.39 17.72 -15.98
CA LEU A 64 0.15 19.14 -16.11
C LEU A 64 -0.93 19.36 -17.18
N PRO A 65 -2.20 19.58 -16.80
CA PRO A 65 -3.30 19.54 -17.75
C PRO A 65 -3.40 20.84 -18.56
N VAL A 66 -3.78 20.70 -19.83
CA VAL A 66 -4.24 21.79 -20.69
C VAL A 66 -5.67 21.46 -21.08
N THR A 67 -6.62 22.20 -20.50
CA THR A 67 -8.05 21.90 -20.61
C THR A 67 -8.91 23.14 -20.46
N ASN A 68 -10.12 23.09 -21.03
CA ASN A 68 -11.19 24.05 -20.79
C ASN A 68 -12.22 23.52 -19.76
N PHE A 69 -11.96 22.40 -19.08
CA PHE A 69 -12.83 21.89 -18.04
C PHE A 69 -12.79 22.82 -16.81
N PRO A 70 -13.93 23.43 -16.42
CA PRO A 70 -13.93 24.51 -15.43
C PRO A 70 -13.49 24.05 -14.04
N ASP A 71 -13.76 22.79 -13.68
CA ASP A 71 -13.50 22.25 -12.35
C ASP A 71 -12.19 21.45 -12.26
N ILE A 72 -11.25 21.61 -13.21
CA ILE A 72 -9.99 20.85 -13.21
C ILE A 72 -9.13 21.06 -11.94
N ARG A 73 -9.34 22.19 -11.24
CA ARG A 73 -8.67 22.53 -9.98
C ARG A 73 -9.48 22.16 -8.73
N LYS A 74 -10.57 21.40 -8.87
CA LYS A 74 -11.34 20.82 -7.77
C LYS A 74 -11.24 19.29 -7.82
N ARG A 75 -11.47 18.65 -6.67
CA ARG A 75 -11.70 17.20 -6.64
C ARG A 75 -13.05 16.93 -7.31
N THR A 76 -13.03 16.21 -8.42
CA THR A 76 -14.25 15.97 -9.21
C THR A 76 -14.32 14.50 -9.61
N ILE A 77 -15.53 13.94 -9.63
CA ILE A 77 -15.83 12.66 -10.25
C ILE A 77 -16.65 12.94 -11.50
N VAL A 78 -16.14 12.53 -12.66
CA VAL A 78 -16.83 12.67 -13.94
C VAL A 78 -17.32 11.30 -14.35
N LYS A 79 -18.62 11.18 -14.60
CA LYS A 79 -19.26 10.00 -15.19
C LYS A 79 -19.82 10.38 -16.54
N SER A 80 -19.44 9.65 -17.58
CA SER A 80 -20.01 9.79 -18.92
C SER A 80 -20.35 8.43 -19.50
N LYS A 81 -21.03 8.41 -20.66
CA LYS A 81 -21.29 7.17 -21.40
C LYS A 81 -20.01 6.42 -21.79
N PHE A 82 -18.87 7.13 -21.81
CA PHE A 82 -17.59 6.54 -22.13
C PHE A 82 -16.96 5.86 -20.91
N GLY A 83 -17.15 6.38 -19.69
CA GLY A 83 -16.61 5.76 -18.48
C GLY A 83 -16.59 6.71 -17.28
N THR A 84 -15.91 6.31 -16.21
CA THR A 84 -15.74 7.12 -15.00
C THR A 84 -14.29 7.55 -14.82
N LEU A 85 -14.08 8.80 -14.42
CA LEU A 85 -12.79 9.27 -13.90
C LEU A 85 -12.96 10.14 -12.67
N MET A 86 -11.86 10.34 -11.94
CA MET A 86 -11.76 11.23 -10.80
C MET A 86 -10.50 12.08 -10.93
N THR A 87 -10.65 13.40 -10.83
CA THR A 87 -9.54 14.35 -10.78
C THR A 87 -9.22 14.70 -9.34
N ILE A 88 -7.94 14.71 -9.00
CA ILE A 88 -7.44 15.19 -7.71
C ILE A 88 -6.39 16.28 -7.99
N PRO A 89 -6.68 17.55 -7.70
CA PRO A 89 -5.70 18.63 -7.81
C PRO A 89 -4.49 18.34 -6.91
N ARG A 90 -3.31 18.51 -7.48
CA ARG A 90 -2.03 18.34 -6.79
C ARG A 90 -1.28 19.67 -6.71
N GLU A 91 -0.24 19.65 -5.90
CA GLU A 91 0.78 20.70 -5.80
C GLU A 91 1.44 20.97 -7.17
N ARG A 92 2.16 22.10 -7.28
CA ARG A 92 2.91 22.46 -8.50
C ARG A 92 2.07 22.47 -9.79
N ARG A 93 0.77 22.78 -9.67
CA ARG A 93 -0.23 22.81 -10.75
C ARG A 93 -0.50 21.45 -11.41
N LEU A 94 0.01 20.35 -10.85
CA LEU A 94 -0.32 19.01 -11.34
C LEU A 94 -1.78 18.66 -11.01
N VAL A 95 -2.31 17.67 -11.71
CA VAL A 95 -3.59 17.02 -11.43
C VAL A 95 -3.41 15.51 -11.59
N ARG A 96 -3.86 14.76 -10.58
CA ARG A 96 -3.92 13.31 -10.60
C ARG A 96 -5.23 12.82 -11.21
N VAL A 97 -5.06 12.15 -12.34
CA VAL A 97 -5.91 11.36 -13.23
C VAL A 97 -6.33 9.96 -12.79
N HIS A 98 -7.34 9.71 -11.96
CA HIS A 98 -7.83 8.33 -11.78
C HIS A 98 -8.87 8.03 -12.87
N VAL A 99 -8.66 7.03 -13.71
CA VAL A 99 -9.58 6.70 -14.82
C VAL A 99 -9.87 5.21 -14.91
N GLU A 100 -11.13 4.86 -15.09
CA GLU A 100 -11.54 3.48 -15.32
C GLU A 100 -11.09 2.99 -16.72
N LEU A 101 -10.42 1.85 -16.75
CA LEU A 101 -9.88 1.24 -17.96
C LEU A 101 -10.71 0.01 -18.36
N SER A 102 -10.98 -0.12 -19.66
CA SER A 102 -11.46 -1.38 -20.21
C SER A 102 -10.34 -2.43 -20.21
N ARG A 103 -10.70 -3.71 -20.37
CA ARG A 103 -9.71 -4.80 -20.43
C ARG A 103 -8.74 -4.61 -21.60
N GLU A 104 -9.25 -4.14 -22.73
CA GLU A 104 -8.48 -3.86 -23.94
C GLU A 104 -7.50 -2.71 -23.69
N THR A 105 -7.98 -1.61 -23.12
CA THR A 105 -7.14 -0.43 -22.80
C THR A 105 -6.04 -0.80 -21.82
N LEU A 106 -6.36 -1.60 -20.80
CA LEU A 106 -5.39 -2.10 -19.83
C LEU A 106 -4.34 -3.00 -20.48
N ALA A 107 -4.75 -3.90 -21.37
CA ALA A 107 -3.83 -4.80 -22.06
C ALA A 107 -2.85 -4.02 -22.95
N SER A 108 -3.35 -3.02 -23.70
CA SER A 108 -2.50 -2.11 -24.47
C SER A 108 -1.52 -1.35 -23.58
N TYR A 109 -2.00 -0.78 -22.46
CA TYR A 109 -1.13 -0.10 -21.51
C TYR A 109 -0.05 -1.02 -20.94
N LYS A 110 -0.39 -2.25 -20.54
CA LYS A 110 0.60 -3.19 -20.00
C LYS A 110 1.64 -3.64 -21.02
N LYS A 111 1.29 -3.65 -22.31
CA LYS A 111 2.20 -4.03 -23.39
C LYS A 111 3.19 -2.92 -23.72
N GLU A 112 2.73 -1.67 -23.74
CA GLU A 112 3.52 -0.52 -24.22
C GLU A 112 4.06 0.36 -23.09
N GLU A 113 3.50 0.23 -21.89
CA GLU A 113 3.73 1.10 -20.72
C GLU A 113 3.63 2.59 -21.03
N ASN A 114 2.79 2.94 -22.01
CA ASN A 114 2.70 4.29 -22.56
C ASN A 114 1.54 5.09 -21.91
N PRO A 115 1.82 6.22 -21.23
CA PRO A 115 0.77 7.05 -20.62
C PRO A 115 -0.18 7.68 -21.63
N ALA A 116 0.20 7.79 -22.90
CA ALA A 116 -0.68 8.31 -23.96
C ALA A 116 -1.99 7.52 -24.06
N ILE A 117 -1.95 6.20 -23.83
CA ILE A 117 -3.13 5.33 -23.83
C ILE A 117 -4.14 5.79 -22.77
N ILE A 118 -3.66 6.08 -21.55
CA ILE A 118 -4.50 6.57 -20.46
C ILE A 118 -5.01 7.99 -20.75
N ILE A 119 -4.17 8.85 -21.36
CA ILE A 119 -4.55 10.23 -21.68
C ILE A 119 -5.63 10.29 -22.76
N ILE A 120 -5.54 9.46 -23.81
CA ILE A 120 -6.58 9.32 -24.84
C ILE A 120 -7.90 8.95 -24.18
N ARG A 121 -7.86 7.95 -23.29
CA ARG A 121 -9.04 7.51 -22.55
C ARG A 121 -9.64 8.60 -21.67
N VAL A 122 -8.81 9.37 -20.98
CA VAL A 122 -9.24 10.55 -20.21
C VAL A 122 -9.91 11.58 -21.12
N ALA A 123 -9.34 11.87 -22.29
CA ALA A 123 -9.90 12.84 -23.24
C ALA A 123 -11.27 12.40 -23.79
N GLU A 124 -11.47 11.11 -24.05
CA GLU A 124 -12.79 10.56 -24.43
C GLU A 124 -13.84 10.78 -23.34
N ILE A 125 -13.50 10.46 -22.08
CA ILE A 125 -14.45 10.58 -20.96
C ILE A 125 -14.80 12.04 -20.68
N MET A 126 -13.85 12.95 -20.87
CA MET A 126 -14.00 14.40 -20.60
C MET A 126 -14.78 15.16 -21.67
N GLN A 127 -15.18 14.54 -22.78
CA GLN A 127 -15.96 15.22 -23.82
C GLN A 127 -17.23 15.89 -23.23
N PRO A 128 -17.55 17.13 -23.65
CA PRO A 128 -16.96 17.88 -24.76
C PRO A 128 -15.73 18.73 -24.39
N TYR A 129 -15.24 18.66 -23.16
CA TYR A 129 -14.08 19.43 -22.74
C TYR A 129 -12.80 18.86 -23.36
N ALA A 130 -11.96 19.74 -23.87
CA ALA A 130 -10.64 19.38 -24.36
C ALA A 130 -9.77 18.98 -23.17
N MET A 131 -9.07 17.86 -23.25
CA MET A 131 -8.15 17.42 -22.22
C MET A 131 -6.84 16.94 -22.85
N LYS A 132 -5.76 17.67 -22.59
CA LYS A 132 -4.40 17.34 -23.04
C LYS A 132 -3.44 17.36 -21.87
N ALA A 133 -2.36 16.59 -21.94
CA ALA A 133 -1.27 16.65 -20.98
C ALA A 133 -0.09 17.39 -21.61
N LYS A 134 0.32 18.53 -21.04
CA LYS A 134 1.57 19.20 -21.46
C LYS A 134 2.80 18.41 -21.01
N ARG A 135 2.69 17.76 -19.84
CA ARG A 135 3.72 16.91 -19.24
C ARG A 135 3.04 15.81 -18.43
N VAL A 136 3.64 14.62 -18.45
CA VAL A 136 3.30 13.49 -17.57
C VAL A 136 4.46 13.31 -16.61
N GLU A 137 4.20 13.42 -15.30
CA GLU A 137 5.21 13.21 -14.26
C GLU A 137 5.30 11.75 -13.87
N TRP A 138 4.16 11.08 -13.79
CA TRP A 138 4.07 9.72 -13.30
C TRP A 138 2.78 9.05 -13.79
N HIS A 139 2.81 7.74 -13.96
CA HIS A 139 1.63 6.95 -14.30
C HIS A 139 1.74 5.51 -13.78
N THR A 140 0.59 4.89 -13.53
CA THR A 140 0.51 3.46 -13.21
C THR A 140 -0.89 2.92 -13.50
N THR A 141 -1.07 1.60 -13.33
CA THR A 141 -2.39 0.99 -13.25
C THR A 141 -2.52 0.19 -11.97
N TYR A 142 -3.73 0.11 -11.42
CA TYR A 142 -4.03 -0.75 -10.28
C TYR A 142 -5.34 -1.50 -10.48
N LYS A 143 -5.43 -2.67 -9.82
CA LYS A 143 -6.67 -3.43 -9.70
C LYS A 143 -7.42 -2.94 -8.47
N VAL A 144 -8.73 -2.72 -8.60
CA VAL A 144 -9.57 -2.42 -7.44
C VAL A 144 -9.80 -3.71 -6.68
N GLY A 145 -9.33 -3.77 -5.45
CA GLY A 145 -9.63 -4.85 -4.52
C GLY A 145 -9.75 -4.31 -3.11
N GLN A 146 -10.48 -5.03 -2.28
CA GLN A 146 -10.40 -4.87 -0.84
C GLN A 146 -10.10 -6.22 -0.22
N THR A 147 -9.01 -6.28 0.52
CA THR A 147 -8.66 -7.49 1.27
C THR A 147 -8.28 -7.11 2.68
N VAL A 148 -8.50 -8.01 3.62
CA VAL A 148 -8.08 -7.88 5.01
C VAL A 148 -7.55 -9.21 5.51
N CYS A 149 -6.53 -9.16 6.36
CA CYS A 149 -6.02 -10.32 7.06
C CYS A 149 -6.69 -10.39 8.43
N PRO A 150 -7.39 -11.48 8.77
CA PRO A 150 -8.03 -11.61 10.08
C PRO A 150 -7.01 -11.72 11.22
N LYS A 151 -5.77 -12.10 10.91
CA LYS A 151 -4.66 -12.22 11.86
C LYS A 151 -3.54 -11.24 11.48
N PHE A 152 -3.16 -10.40 12.43
CA PHE A 152 -2.12 -9.38 12.24
C PHE A 152 -0.96 -9.52 13.24
N ALA A 153 -1.01 -10.52 14.13
CA ALA A 153 0.05 -10.81 15.08
C ALA A 153 0.25 -12.31 15.29
N HIS A 154 1.49 -12.71 15.52
CA HIS A 154 1.89 -14.07 15.88
C HIS A 154 2.67 -14.06 17.20
N CYS A 155 2.22 -14.86 18.17
CA CYS A 155 2.85 -15.03 19.49
C CYS A 155 3.15 -13.73 20.27
N ASN A 156 2.49 -12.60 19.95
CA ASN A 156 2.79 -11.27 20.49
C ASN A 156 4.26 -10.86 20.33
N ARG A 157 4.89 -11.35 19.26
CA ARG A 157 6.31 -11.13 18.94
C ARG A 157 6.45 -10.60 17.52
N ILE A 158 5.64 -11.12 16.59
CA ILE A 158 5.64 -10.72 15.19
C ILE A 158 4.32 -10.02 14.91
N PHE A 159 4.37 -8.80 14.37
CA PHE A 159 3.20 -7.99 14.02
C PHE A 159 3.25 -7.65 12.54
N LEU A 160 2.11 -7.46 11.92
CA LEU A 160 1.96 -7.00 10.55
C LEU A 160 1.14 -5.71 10.54
N ALA A 161 1.49 -4.76 9.67
CA ALA A 161 0.79 -3.47 9.58
C ALA A 161 0.68 -2.97 8.14
N GLY A 162 -0.31 -2.10 7.90
CA GLY A 162 -0.56 -1.48 6.61
C GLY A 162 -0.93 -2.45 5.51
N ASP A 163 -0.40 -2.23 4.31
CA ASP A 163 -0.69 -3.05 3.13
C ASP A 163 -0.39 -4.57 3.33
N ALA A 164 0.43 -4.91 4.34
CA ALA A 164 0.66 -6.30 4.72
C ALA A 164 -0.61 -6.98 5.29
N ILE A 165 -1.55 -6.25 5.87
CA ILE A 165 -2.78 -6.80 6.48
C ILE A 165 -4.06 -6.29 5.85
N HIS A 166 -4.07 -5.19 5.12
CA HIS A 166 -5.26 -4.77 4.39
C HIS A 166 -4.88 -4.10 3.08
N THR A 167 -5.72 -4.24 2.06
CA THR A 167 -5.61 -3.43 0.85
C THR A 167 -6.94 -2.76 0.61
N HIS A 168 -6.89 -1.51 0.14
CA HIS A 168 -8.08 -0.71 -0.05
C HIS A 168 -8.19 -0.21 -1.49
N SER A 169 -9.43 -0.08 -1.96
CA SER A 169 -9.70 0.66 -3.19
C SER A 169 -9.20 2.11 -3.06
N PRO A 170 -8.41 2.62 -4.02
CA PRO A 170 -7.92 3.99 -4.00
C PRO A 170 -9.02 5.05 -4.10
N LYS A 171 -10.25 4.66 -4.47
CA LYS A 171 -11.41 5.57 -4.52
C LYS A 171 -11.60 6.37 -3.24
N ALA A 172 -11.23 5.80 -2.09
CA ALA A 172 -11.35 6.44 -0.78
C ALA A 172 -10.04 7.06 -0.25
N GLY A 173 -8.91 6.91 -0.95
CA GLY A 173 -7.61 7.45 -0.52
C GLY A 173 -7.11 6.92 0.83
N GLN A 174 -7.56 5.74 1.26
CA GLN A 174 -7.35 5.25 2.63
C GLN A 174 -6.02 4.51 2.85
N GLY A 175 -5.46 3.85 1.83
CA GLY A 175 -4.35 2.88 1.99
C GLY A 175 -3.21 3.38 2.88
N MET A 176 -2.56 4.48 2.50
CA MET A 176 -1.44 5.02 3.28
C MET A 176 -1.86 5.56 4.65
N ASN A 177 -3.02 6.24 4.74
CA ASN A 177 -3.48 6.85 5.99
C ASN A 177 -3.77 5.78 7.06
N VAL A 178 -4.45 4.70 6.67
CA VAL A 178 -4.74 3.57 7.56
C VAL A 178 -3.45 2.84 7.94
N SER A 179 -2.53 2.65 6.99
CA SER A 179 -1.23 2.01 7.26
C SER A 179 -0.38 2.78 8.28
N ILE A 180 -0.38 4.12 8.21
CA ILE A 180 0.29 4.97 9.20
C ILE A 180 -0.40 4.84 10.56
N GLN A 181 -1.73 4.81 10.59
CA GLN A 181 -2.48 4.65 11.83
C GLN A 181 -2.22 3.30 12.52
N ASP A 182 -2.07 2.21 11.77
CA ASP A 182 -1.71 0.89 12.31
C ASP A 182 -0.37 0.93 13.05
N THR A 183 0.65 1.50 12.38
CA THR A 183 2.01 1.59 12.93
C THR A 183 2.10 2.59 14.07
N TYR A 184 1.34 3.69 14.01
CA TYR A 184 1.20 4.64 15.11
C TYR A 184 0.62 3.96 16.36
N ASN A 185 -0.44 3.16 16.21
CA ASN A 185 -1.04 2.41 17.31
C ASN A 185 -0.06 1.35 17.89
N LEU A 186 0.66 0.63 17.04
CA LEU A 186 1.61 -0.39 17.47
C LEU A 186 2.84 0.22 18.18
N GLY A 187 3.35 1.35 17.68
CA GLY A 187 4.63 1.92 18.12
C GLY A 187 4.69 2.20 19.62
N TRP A 188 3.71 2.93 20.17
CA TRP A 188 3.70 3.27 21.58
C TRP A 188 3.42 2.06 22.49
N LYS A 189 2.58 1.11 22.04
CA LYS A 189 2.30 -0.12 22.79
C LYS A 189 3.55 -0.99 22.89
N LEU A 190 4.27 -1.14 21.79
CA LEU A 190 5.50 -1.92 21.74
C LEU A 190 6.58 -1.27 22.60
N ALA A 191 6.73 0.06 22.55
CA ALA A 191 7.66 0.79 23.42
C ALA A 191 7.34 0.56 24.90
N SER A 192 6.06 0.67 25.30
CA SER A 192 5.63 0.42 26.68
C SER A 192 6.00 -0.99 27.18
N VAL A 193 5.83 -2.01 26.33
CA VAL A 193 6.21 -3.39 26.66
C VAL A 193 7.73 -3.56 26.73
N ILE A 194 8.48 -2.96 25.82
CA ILE A 194 9.96 -3.03 25.81
C ILE A 194 10.53 -2.40 27.08
N HIS A 195 9.95 -1.29 27.55
CA HIS A 195 10.36 -0.61 28.79
C HIS A 195 9.80 -1.25 30.07
N GLY A 196 9.04 -2.35 29.97
CA GLY A 196 8.47 -3.05 31.14
C GLY A 196 7.33 -2.29 31.82
N VAL A 197 6.80 -1.24 31.20
CA VAL A 197 5.66 -0.44 31.71
C VAL A 197 4.34 -1.20 31.54
N SER A 198 4.25 -2.08 30.54
CA SER A 198 3.05 -2.88 30.25
C SER A 198 3.38 -4.35 29.97
N PRO A 199 2.47 -5.29 30.28
CA PRO A 199 2.68 -6.71 30.01
C PRO A 199 2.66 -7.00 28.50
N GLN A 200 3.31 -8.07 28.06
CA GLN A 200 3.40 -8.43 26.63
C GLN A 200 2.04 -8.62 25.95
N ALA A 201 1.01 -9.02 26.69
CA ALA A 201 -0.36 -9.15 26.18
C ALA A 201 -0.97 -7.80 25.75
N PHE A 202 -0.41 -6.67 26.16
CA PHE A 202 -0.88 -5.32 25.81
C PHE A 202 -0.84 -5.06 24.29
N CYS A 203 0.14 -5.63 23.59
CA CYS A 203 0.24 -5.54 22.13
C CYS A 203 -0.81 -6.40 21.38
N ARG A 204 -1.66 -7.18 22.08
CA ARG A 204 -2.76 -7.96 21.45
C ARG A 204 -3.90 -7.08 20.96
N HIS A 205 -4.13 -5.95 21.61
CA HIS A 205 -5.29 -5.10 21.35
C HIS A 205 -5.05 -4.10 20.21
N ILE A 206 -4.73 -4.57 19.00
CA ILE A 206 -4.98 -3.78 17.80
C ILE A 206 -6.38 -4.18 17.31
N ASN A 207 -7.41 -3.81 18.05
CA ASN A 207 -8.78 -3.97 17.56
C ASN A 207 -9.21 -2.66 16.88
N LYS A 208 -10.00 -2.79 15.81
CA LYS A 208 -10.65 -1.67 15.09
C LYS A 208 -11.38 -0.66 15.99
N SER A 209 -11.64 -0.99 17.25
CA SER A 209 -12.27 -0.13 18.26
C SER A 209 -11.37 0.98 18.81
N ASP A 210 -10.05 0.94 18.61
CA ASP A 210 -9.11 1.96 19.12
C ASP A 210 -9.15 3.28 18.31
N PHE A 211 -9.96 3.34 17.24
CA PHE A 211 -10.13 4.52 16.37
C PHE A 211 -11.52 5.17 16.48
N ARG A 212 -12.20 5.02 17.63
CA ARG A 212 -13.43 5.76 17.95
C ARG A 212 -13.20 6.75 19.07
#